data_AF-A0A7C6M3A2-F1
#
_entry.id   AF-A0A7C6M3A2-F1
#
_cell.length_a   1.000
_cell.length_b   1.000
_cell.length_c   1.000
_cell.angle_alpha   90.00
_cell.angle_beta   90.00
_cell.angle_gamma   90.00
#
_symmetry.space_group_name_H-M   'P 1'
#
loop_
_entity.id
_entity.type
_entity.pdbx_description
1 polymer ?
#
loop_
_entity_poly.entity_id
_entity_poly.type
_entity_poly.pdbx_seq_one_letter_code
_entity_poly.pdbx_strand_id
1 'polypeptide(L)'
;MKTKLITLLLTLACFVNYAEAQSLDMLKRKAASKAKQETTRAIRKTVGAGVPKSVELGSIPATLEEFDAKYNVIAMTPEGAIAMFLAAMDIYARNEELGAKCFGLCFHPENRNGDLPNNHFLSFMRSRFHYGDGQPWIARSYFEGAKPDNGYTPKEPLTLKMKSRANDDDYLTSMDADVEKRWLQSSGADSERAVQVLRVRGEELYYIFEYGGLPSQVRKPRR
;
A
#
# COMPACT_ATOMS: atom_id res chain seq x y z
N MET A 1 -3.93 61.41 -0.70
CA MET A 1 -4.60 60.34 -1.48
C MET A 1 -3.68 59.66 -2.49
N LYS A 2 -2.82 60.38 -3.23
CA LYS A 2 -1.95 59.79 -4.27
C LYS A 2 -0.96 58.72 -3.77
N THR A 3 -0.35 58.91 -2.59
CA THR A 3 0.65 57.97 -2.03
C THR A 3 0.04 56.61 -1.65
N LYS A 4 -1.16 56.58 -1.07
CA LYS A 4 -1.86 55.33 -0.72
C LYS A 4 -2.29 54.51 -1.94
N LEU A 5 -2.63 55.18 -3.04
CA LEU A 5 -3.00 54.53 -4.30
C LEU A 5 -1.77 53.88 -4.99
N ILE A 6 -0.62 54.55 -4.94
CA ILE A 6 0.64 54.01 -5.51
C ILE A 6 1.10 52.78 -4.72
N THR A 7 1.03 52.81 -3.38
CA THR A 7 1.40 51.64 -2.57
C THR A 7 0.49 50.44 -2.83
N LEU A 8 -0.82 50.67 -3.00
CA LEU A 8 -1.78 49.61 -3.30
C LEU A 8 -1.56 48.97 -4.69
N LEU A 9 -1.21 49.79 -5.69
CA LEU A 9 -0.89 49.29 -7.04
C LEU A 9 0.42 48.49 -7.05
N LEU A 10 1.42 48.94 -6.28
CA LEU A 10 2.70 48.24 -6.18
C LEU A 10 2.56 46.90 -5.46
N THR A 11 1.78 46.83 -4.38
CA THR A 11 1.53 45.57 -3.68
C THR A 11 0.74 44.60 -4.56
N LEU A 12 -0.31 45.05 -5.24
CA LEU A 12 -1.09 44.21 -6.14
C LEU A 12 -0.23 43.64 -7.29
N ALA A 13 0.64 44.47 -7.89
CA ALA A 13 1.58 44.00 -8.91
C ALA A 13 2.57 42.96 -8.37
N CYS A 14 3.08 43.14 -7.14
CA CYS A 14 3.93 42.14 -6.49
C CYS A 14 3.17 40.83 -6.21
N PHE A 15 1.90 40.90 -5.77
CA PHE A 15 1.07 39.71 -5.54
C PHE A 15 0.79 38.92 -6.83
N VAL A 16 0.47 39.61 -7.94
CA VAL A 16 0.22 38.96 -9.24
C VAL A 16 1.47 38.26 -9.75
N ASN A 17 2.62 38.95 -9.73
CA ASN A 17 3.90 38.37 -10.15
C ASN A 17 4.31 37.18 -9.28
N TYR A 18 4.05 37.24 -7.97
CA TYR A 18 4.34 36.13 -7.06
C TYR A 18 3.45 34.91 -7.32
N ALA A 19 2.15 35.13 -7.55
CA ALA A 19 1.22 34.05 -7.88
C ALA A 19 1.55 33.37 -9.23
N GLU A 20 1.93 34.15 -10.24
CA GLU A 20 2.37 33.62 -11.54
C GLU A 20 3.65 32.80 -11.42
N ALA A 21 4.64 33.28 -10.65
CA ALA A 21 5.88 32.54 -10.39
C ALA A 21 5.61 31.19 -9.69
N GLN A 22 4.73 31.16 -8.69
CA GLN A 22 4.31 29.93 -8.02
C GLN A 22 3.59 28.96 -8.98
N SER A 23 2.75 29.47 -9.88
CA SER A 23 2.04 28.65 -10.87
C SER A 23 2.97 28.02 -11.91
N LEU A 24 3.98 28.78 -12.36
CA LEU A 24 5.00 28.32 -13.31
C LEU A 24 5.90 27.24 -12.71
N ASP A 25 6.33 27.41 -11.46
CA ASP A 25 7.11 26.39 -10.76
C ASP A 25 6.33 25.10 -10.57
N MET A 26 5.03 25.20 -10.23
CA MET A 26 4.17 24.02 -10.14
C MET A 26 4.03 23.30 -11.49
N LEU A 27 3.86 24.05 -12.60
CA LEU A 27 3.77 23.49 -13.95
C LEU A 27 5.08 22.81 -14.37
N LYS A 28 6.23 23.43 -14.08
CA LYS A 28 7.56 22.85 -14.34
C LYS A 28 7.78 21.56 -13.56
N ARG A 29 7.40 21.53 -12.27
CA ARG A 29 7.46 20.31 -11.44
C ARG A 29 6.57 19.20 -11.99
N LYS A 30 5.34 19.51 -12.40
CA LYS A 30 4.42 18.54 -13.04
C LYS A 30 4.96 18.02 -14.37
N ALA A 31 5.55 18.87 -15.20
CA ALA A 31 6.15 18.48 -16.49
C ALA A 31 7.39 17.59 -16.29
N ALA A 32 8.29 17.94 -15.37
CA ALA A 32 9.45 17.12 -15.02
C ALA A 32 9.04 15.76 -14.43
N SER A 33 7.99 15.74 -13.60
CA SER A 33 7.37 14.51 -13.08
C SER A 33 6.87 13.61 -14.22
N LYS A 34 6.08 14.15 -15.17
CA LYS A 34 5.60 13.41 -16.34
C LYS A 34 6.74 12.85 -17.19
N ALA A 35 7.75 13.67 -17.50
CA ALA A 35 8.89 13.24 -18.30
C ALA A 35 9.67 12.11 -17.62
N LYS A 36 9.94 12.23 -16.31
CA LYS A 36 10.61 11.18 -15.52
C LYS A 36 9.76 9.91 -15.44
N GLN A 37 8.44 10.05 -15.35
CA GLN A 37 7.49 8.93 -15.39
C GLN A 37 7.53 8.20 -16.74
N GLU A 38 7.57 8.93 -17.86
CA GLU A 38 7.70 8.36 -19.21
C GLU A 38 9.03 7.61 -19.39
N THR A 39 10.15 8.17 -18.90
CA THR A 39 11.46 7.51 -18.97
C THR A 39 11.51 6.26 -18.08
N THR A 40 10.96 6.34 -16.86
CA THR A 40 10.90 5.18 -15.93
C THR A 40 9.98 4.09 -16.48
N ARG A 41 8.86 4.47 -17.10
CA ARG A 41 7.93 3.56 -17.78
C ARG A 41 8.60 2.83 -18.95
N ALA A 42 9.38 3.55 -19.77
CA ALA A 42 10.10 2.95 -20.89
C ALA A 42 11.16 1.93 -20.43
N ILE A 43 11.89 2.23 -19.35
CA ILE A 43 12.93 1.37 -18.78
C ILE A 43 12.33 0.14 -18.07
N ARG A 44 11.21 0.28 -17.34
CA ARG A 44 10.58 -0.86 -16.64
C ARG A 44 9.85 -1.81 -17.59
N LYS A 45 9.25 -1.30 -18.67
CA LYS A 45 8.62 -2.11 -19.72
C LYS A 45 9.59 -3.10 -20.35
N THR A 46 10.87 -2.78 -20.42
CA THR A 46 11.92 -3.63 -20.99
C THR A 46 12.57 -4.59 -19.99
N VAL A 47 12.42 -4.39 -18.67
CA VAL A 47 13.26 -5.10 -17.67
C VAL A 47 12.52 -6.08 -16.74
N GLY A 48 11.19 -6.06 -16.59
CA GLY A 48 10.60 -6.95 -15.56
C GLY A 48 9.08 -7.17 -15.50
N ALA A 49 8.34 -6.96 -16.59
CA ALA A 49 6.93 -7.32 -16.61
C ALA A 49 6.74 -8.85 -16.60
N GLY A 50 6.08 -9.39 -15.57
CA GLY A 50 5.66 -10.79 -15.52
C GLY A 50 6.58 -11.75 -14.75
N VAL A 51 7.71 -11.30 -14.20
CA VAL A 51 8.56 -12.16 -13.36
C VAL A 51 7.91 -12.31 -11.97
N PRO A 52 7.60 -13.54 -11.52
CA PRO A 52 7.14 -13.75 -10.16
C PRO A 52 8.22 -13.30 -9.17
N LYS A 53 7.89 -12.37 -8.29
CA LYS A 53 8.74 -11.95 -7.19
C LYS A 53 8.32 -12.66 -5.93
N SER A 54 9.30 -13.20 -5.22
CA SER A 54 9.11 -13.89 -3.95
C SER A 54 9.63 -13.02 -2.83
N VAL A 55 8.87 -12.92 -1.74
CA VAL A 55 9.32 -12.29 -0.50
C VAL A 55 9.22 -13.32 0.62
N GLU A 56 10.31 -13.45 1.37
CA GLU A 56 10.35 -14.23 2.60
C GLU A 56 10.04 -13.31 3.77
N LEU A 57 8.96 -13.60 4.48
CA LEU A 57 8.59 -12.91 5.70
C LEU A 57 9.26 -13.59 6.91
N GLY A 58 9.60 -14.87 6.86
CA GLY A 58 10.04 -15.63 8.03
C GLY A 58 8.85 -15.87 8.97
N SER A 59 8.86 -15.30 10.18
CA SER A 59 7.75 -15.42 11.14
C SER A 59 6.84 -14.18 11.17
N ILE A 60 5.59 -14.36 11.63
CA ILE A 60 4.68 -13.24 11.91
C ILE A 60 5.09 -12.59 13.25
N PRO A 61 5.28 -11.26 13.29
CA PRO A 61 5.58 -10.53 14.54
C PRO A 61 4.53 -10.78 15.62
N ALA A 62 4.98 -10.89 16.88
CA ALA A 62 4.10 -11.12 18.03
C ALA A 62 3.69 -9.83 18.73
N THR A 63 4.50 -8.77 18.62
CA THR A 63 4.21 -7.44 19.21
C THR A 63 4.19 -6.33 18.16
N LEU A 64 3.71 -5.15 18.56
CA LEU A 64 3.68 -3.98 17.69
C LEU A 64 5.08 -3.47 17.36
N GLU A 65 5.99 -3.52 18.33
CA GLU A 65 7.39 -3.09 18.20
C GLU A 65 8.15 -4.00 17.24
N GLU A 66 7.96 -5.31 17.35
CA GLU A 66 8.52 -6.27 16.38
C GLU A 66 7.94 -6.04 14.98
N PHE A 67 6.64 -5.73 14.89
CA PHE A 67 6.00 -5.44 13.62
C PHE A 67 6.58 -4.17 12.98
N ASP A 68 6.71 -3.08 13.74
CA ASP A 68 7.25 -1.82 13.27
C ASP A 68 8.72 -1.96 12.83
N ALA A 69 9.57 -2.57 13.66
CA ALA A 69 10.97 -2.82 13.32
C ALA A 69 11.11 -3.61 12.02
N LYS A 70 10.28 -4.64 11.84
CA LYS A 70 10.27 -5.45 10.63
C LYS A 70 9.70 -4.72 9.42
N TYR A 71 8.65 -3.91 9.62
CA TYR A 71 8.04 -3.10 8.58
C TYR A 71 9.06 -2.14 7.98
N ASN A 72 9.81 -1.41 8.83
CA ASN A 72 10.81 -0.45 8.41
C ASN A 72 11.98 -1.06 7.61
N VAL A 73 12.16 -2.38 7.66
CA VAL A 73 13.18 -3.10 6.86
C VAL A 73 12.58 -3.67 5.57
N ILE A 74 11.43 -4.32 5.66
CA ILE A 74 10.88 -5.11 4.55
C ILE A 74 10.01 -4.26 3.60
N ALA A 75 9.32 -3.24 4.13
CA ALA A 75 8.41 -2.40 3.36
C ALA A 75 9.12 -1.34 2.47
N MET A 76 10.45 -1.42 2.32
CA MET A 76 11.20 -0.68 1.29
C MET A 76 10.90 -1.16 -0.14
N THR A 77 10.14 -2.26 -0.26
CA THR A 77 9.64 -2.78 -1.53
C THR A 77 8.12 -2.92 -1.51
N PRO A 78 7.44 -2.81 -2.66
CA PRO A 78 6.02 -3.09 -2.78
C PRO A 78 5.61 -4.45 -2.23
N GLU A 79 6.40 -5.47 -2.57
CA GLU A 79 6.12 -6.84 -2.19
C GLU A 79 6.25 -7.04 -0.67
N GLY A 80 7.22 -6.37 -0.06
CA GLY A 80 7.40 -6.37 1.39
C GLY A 80 6.29 -5.66 2.15
N ALA A 81 5.83 -4.49 1.68
CA ALA A 81 4.71 -3.80 2.29
C ALA A 81 3.42 -4.64 2.27
N ILE A 82 3.16 -5.35 1.16
CA ILE A 82 2.01 -6.24 1.06
C ILE A 82 2.17 -7.48 1.95
N ALA A 83 3.38 -8.05 2.05
CA ALA A 83 3.65 -9.16 2.98
C ALA A 83 3.37 -8.77 4.44
N MET A 84 3.80 -7.57 4.84
CA MET A 84 3.51 -7.03 6.18
C MET A 84 2.02 -6.76 6.39
N PHE A 85 1.29 -6.29 5.37
CA PHE A 85 -0.16 -6.14 5.46
C PHE A 85 -0.89 -7.48 5.65
N LEU A 86 -0.44 -8.54 4.98
CA LEU A 86 -0.98 -9.89 5.21
C LEU A 86 -0.64 -10.41 6.62
N ALA A 87 0.55 -10.10 7.15
CA ALA A 87 0.87 -10.36 8.55
C ALA A 87 -0.08 -9.59 9.49
N ALA A 88 -0.37 -8.32 9.23
CA ALA A 88 -1.35 -7.56 9.99
C ALA A 88 -2.75 -8.17 9.91
N MET A 89 -3.17 -8.72 8.75
CA MET A 89 -4.42 -9.48 8.61
C MET A 89 -4.45 -10.74 9.47
N ASP A 90 -3.38 -11.51 9.50
CA ASP A 90 -3.30 -12.71 10.36
C ASP A 90 -3.29 -12.34 11.85
N ILE A 91 -2.56 -11.30 12.24
CA ILE A 91 -2.58 -10.77 13.62
C ILE A 91 -3.99 -10.31 13.97
N TYR A 92 -4.65 -9.53 13.12
CA TYR A 92 -6.02 -9.03 13.33
C TYR A 92 -7.03 -10.14 13.52
N ALA A 93 -6.92 -11.22 12.75
CA ALA A 93 -7.80 -12.39 12.90
C ALA A 93 -7.67 -13.07 14.28
N ARG A 94 -6.49 -12.99 14.91
CA ARG A 94 -6.20 -13.58 16.23
C ARG A 94 -6.37 -12.60 17.39
N ASN A 95 -6.07 -11.33 17.17
CA ASN A 95 -6.13 -10.24 18.13
C ASN A 95 -6.47 -8.94 17.38
N GLU A 96 -7.74 -8.56 17.45
CA GLU A 96 -8.29 -7.42 16.72
C GLU A 96 -7.59 -6.11 17.08
N GLU A 97 -7.31 -5.89 18.37
CA GLU A 97 -6.72 -4.65 18.86
C GLU A 97 -5.28 -4.47 18.36
N LEU A 98 -4.46 -5.52 18.51
CA LEU A 98 -3.08 -5.48 18.03
C LEU A 98 -3.05 -5.37 16.50
N GLY A 99 -3.87 -6.15 15.80
CA GLY A 99 -3.93 -6.11 14.34
C GLY A 99 -4.37 -4.75 13.79
N ALA A 100 -5.29 -4.05 14.47
CA ALA A 100 -5.68 -2.70 14.09
C ALA A 100 -4.52 -1.71 14.17
N LYS A 101 -3.67 -1.80 15.21
CA LYS A 101 -2.44 -1.00 15.34
C LYS A 101 -1.42 -1.35 14.25
N CYS A 102 -1.21 -2.64 13.97
CA CYS A 102 -0.33 -3.09 12.87
C CYS A 102 -0.82 -2.61 11.50
N PHE A 103 -2.14 -2.61 11.25
CA PHE A 103 -2.69 -2.02 10.03
C PHE A 103 -2.43 -0.53 9.93
N GLY A 104 -2.49 0.20 11.05
CA GLY A 104 -2.10 1.60 11.12
C GLY A 104 -0.76 1.81 10.44
N LEU A 105 0.27 1.07 10.86
CA LEU A 105 1.63 1.14 10.30
C LEU A 105 1.70 0.89 8.78
N CYS A 106 0.78 0.10 8.22
CA CYS A 106 0.74 -0.22 6.79
C CYS A 106 0.19 0.91 5.91
N PHE A 107 -0.50 1.91 6.46
CA PHE A 107 -1.06 3.04 5.70
C PHE A 107 -0.15 4.27 5.79
N HIS A 108 -0.15 5.16 4.81
CA HIS A 108 0.57 6.43 4.96
C HIS A 108 -0.07 7.28 6.09
N PRO A 109 0.68 8.03 6.91
CA PRO A 109 0.13 8.80 8.04
C PRO A 109 -1.04 9.73 7.68
N GLU A 110 -1.04 10.34 6.49
CA GLU A 110 -2.15 11.19 6.01
C GLU A 110 -3.48 10.43 5.79
N ASN A 111 -3.43 9.10 5.66
CA ASN A 111 -4.60 8.24 5.42
C ASN A 111 -5.07 7.50 6.70
N ARG A 112 -4.45 7.80 7.86
CA ARG A 112 -4.76 7.20 9.16
C ARG A 112 -5.69 8.09 10.00
N ASN A 113 -6.23 7.53 11.05
CA ASN A 113 -6.88 8.22 12.16
C ASN A 113 -5.99 8.07 13.41
N GLY A 114 -4.97 8.93 13.54
CA GLY A 114 -3.91 8.75 14.53
C GLY A 114 -3.06 7.50 14.23
N ASP A 115 -2.90 6.63 15.21
CA ASP A 115 -2.15 5.37 15.06
C ASP A 115 -2.96 4.25 14.42
N LEU A 116 -4.25 4.46 14.15
CA LEU A 116 -5.16 3.47 13.60
C LEU A 116 -5.51 3.79 12.14
N PRO A 117 -5.94 2.80 11.34
CA PRO A 117 -6.58 3.05 10.07
C PRO A 117 -7.86 3.88 10.23
N ASN A 118 -8.36 4.43 9.12
CA ASN A 118 -9.66 5.09 9.12
C ASN A 118 -10.82 4.12 9.50
N ASN A 119 -11.93 4.68 9.97
CA ASN A 119 -13.07 3.91 10.47
C ASN A 119 -13.74 3.06 9.37
N HIS A 120 -13.69 3.49 8.11
CA HIS A 120 -14.24 2.74 6.99
C HIS A 120 -13.46 1.44 6.77
N PHE A 121 -12.12 1.50 6.78
CA PHE A 121 -11.25 0.32 6.72
C PHE A 121 -11.57 -0.67 7.85
N LEU A 122 -11.64 -0.19 9.09
CA LEU A 122 -11.88 -1.05 10.25
C LEU A 122 -13.26 -1.75 10.14
N SER A 123 -14.29 -1.02 9.72
CA SER A 123 -15.63 -1.59 9.50
C SER A 123 -15.63 -2.63 8.39
N PHE A 124 -14.93 -2.36 7.28
CA PHE A 124 -14.73 -3.32 6.21
C PHE A 124 -14.03 -4.58 6.71
N MET A 125 -12.90 -4.46 7.42
CA MET A 125 -12.16 -5.61 7.94
C MET A 125 -12.98 -6.42 8.94
N ARG A 126 -13.70 -5.77 9.87
CA ARG A 126 -14.66 -6.46 10.76
C ARG A 126 -15.64 -7.30 9.95
N SER A 127 -16.31 -6.72 8.95
CA SER A 127 -17.29 -7.45 8.13
C SER A 127 -16.72 -8.68 7.42
N ARG A 128 -15.41 -8.72 7.15
CA ARG A 128 -14.75 -9.82 6.45
C ARG A 128 -14.21 -10.90 7.39
N PHE A 129 -13.74 -10.51 8.57
CA PHE A 129 -13.18 -11.44 9.55
C PHE A 129 -14.21 -11.92 10.58
N HIS A 130 -15.39 -11.29 10.65
CA HIS A 130 -16.49 -11.64 11.58
C HIS A 130 -17.57 -12.53 10.95
N TYR A 131 -17.23 -13.81 10.76
CA TYR A 131 -18.19 -14.91 10.81
C TYR A 131 -17.48 -16.13 11.44
N GLY A 132 -17.71 -16.38 12.75
CA GLY A 132 -17.08 -17.47 13.53
C GLY A 132 -15.72 -17.10 14.15
N ASP A 133 -14.96 -18.10 14.60
CA ASP A 133 -13.61 -17.94 15.15
C ASP A 133 -12.70 -17.26 14.11
N GLY A 134 -12.22 -16.05 14.44
CA GLY A 134 -11.64 -15.06 13.52
C GLY A 134 -10.76 -15.65 12.42
N GLN A 135 -11.24 -15.55 11.18
CA GLN A 135 -10.86 -16.32 9.98
C GLN A 135 -9.38 -16.15 9.55
N PRO A 136 -8.40 -16.81 10.21
CA PRO A 136 -6.99 -16.50 9.99
C PRO A 136 -6.51 -17.10 8.67
N TRP A 137 -7.24 -18.09 8.16
CA TRP A 137 -7.00 -18.74 6.87
C TRP A 137 -7.08 -17.77 5.69
N ILE A 138 -7.79 -16.64 5.81
CA ILE A 138 -7.87 -15.63 4.75
C ILE A 138 -6.45 -15.11 4.44
N ALA A 139 -5.77 -14.60 5.46
CA ALA A 139 -4.41 -14.09 5.32
C ALA A 139 -3.44 -15.20 4.92
N ARG A 140 -3.55 -16.36 5.58
CA ARG A 140 -2.64 -17.49 5.34
C ARG A 140 -2.74 -18.08 3.94
N SER A 141 -3.89 -17.95 3.27
CA SER A 141 -4.11 -18.47 1.92
C SER A 141 -3.16 -17.92 0.85
N TYR A 142 -2.47 -16.81 1.14
CA TYR A 142 -1.50 -16.20 0.23
C TYR A 142 -0.07 -16.71 0.43
N PHE A 143 0.23 -17.35 1.55
CA PHE A 143 1.56 -17.90 1.82
C PHE A 143 1.71 -19.29 1.17
N GLU A 144 2.94 -19.60 0.76
CA GLU A 144 3.26 -20.87 0.12
C GLU A 144 2.93 -22.07 1.03
N GLY A 145 2.44 -23.15 0.44
CA GLY A 145 2.08 -24.38 1.16
C GLY A 145 0.72 -24.35 1.86
N ALA A 146 0.12 -23.18 2.11
CA ALA A 146 -1.21 -23.08 2.68
C ALA A 146 -2.26 -23.53 1.66
N LYS A 147 -3.16 -24.44 2.05
CA LYS A 147 -4.25 -24.95 1.21
C LYS A 147 -5.51 -25.19 2.04
N PRO A 148 -6.70 -25.20 1.43
CA PRO A 148 -7.93 -25.59 2.14
C PRO A 148 -7.80 -26.93 2.90
N ASP A 149 -7.10 -27.90 2.31
CA ASP A 149 -6.96 -29.27 2.82
C ASP A 149 -6.09 -29.41 4.08
N ASN A 150 -5.20 -28.45 4.33
CA ASN A 150 -4.31 -28.48 5.50
C ASN A 150 -4.65 -27.38 6.51
N GLY A 151 -5.89 -26.85 6.48
CA GLY A 151 -6.29 -25.76 7.35
C GLY A 151 -5.67 -24.42 7.00
N TYR A 152 -5.10 -24.28 5.79
CA TYR A 152 -4.24 -23.17 5.39
C TYR A 152 -3.01 -23.01 6.29
N THR A 153 -2.39 -24.13 6.65
CA THR A 153 -1.06 -24.14 7.28
C THR A 153 0.01 -23.87 6.23
N PRO A 154 0.69 -22.71 6.25
CA PRO A 154 1.77 -22.42 5.30
C PRO A 154 3.03 -23.24 5.60
N LYS A 155 3.91 -23.33 4.61
CA LYS A 155 5.26 -23.86 4.78
C LYS A 155 6.15 -22.78 5.42
N GLU A 156 7.02 -23.20 6.31
CA GLU A 156 8.08 -22.35 6.86
C GLU A 156 9.36 -22.42 6.00
N PRO A 157 10.07 -21.29 5.80
CA PRO A 157 9.71 -19.94 6.24
C PRO A 157 8.52 -19.34 5.44
N LEU A 158 7.71 -18.48 6.06
CA LEU A 158 6.58 -17.86 5.37
C LEU A 158 7.04 -17.10 4.13
N THR A 159 6.62 -17.59 2.97
CA THR A 159 7.01 -17.05 1.67
C THR A 159 5.77 -16.67 0.88
N LEU A 160 5.84 -15.56 0.15
CA LEU A 160 4.75 -15.00 -0.65
C LEU A 160 5.21 -14.74 -2.08
N LYS A 161 4.39 -15.15 -3.06
CA LYS A 161 4.65 -14.91 -4.48
C LYS A 161 3.69 -13.88 -5.06
N MET A 162 4.26 -12.95 -5.82
CA MET A 162 3.54 -11.87 -6.48
C MET A 162 3.96 -11.73 -7.92
N LYS A 163 3.03 -11.27 -8.77
CA LYS A 163 3.32 -10.92 -10.16
C LYS A 163 3.14 -9.43 -10.39
N SER A 164 3.96 -8.87 -11.26
CA SER A 164 3.74 -7.57 -11.91
C SER A 164 3.24 -7.80 -13.34
N ARG A 165 2.48 -6.85 -13.88
CA ARG A 165 2.05 -6.81 -15.27
C ARG A 165 2.54 -5.53 -15.94
N ALA A 166 2.70 -5.56 -17.27
CA ALA A 166 2.97 -4.35 -18.03
C ALA A 166 1.76 -3.40 -17.87
N ASN A 167 1.96 -2.21 -17.27
CA ASN A 167 0.96 -1.19 -16.89
C ASN A 167 0.44 -1.22 -15.44
N ASP A 168 1.10 -1.92 -14.52
CA ASP A 168 0.74 -1.89 -13.10
C ASP A 168 1.17 -0.59 -12.36
N ASP A 169 1.83 0.35 -13.05
CA ASP A 169 2.61 1.47 -12.47
C ASP A 169 2.06 2.87 -12.82
N ASP A 170 0.81 3.00 -13.28
CA ASP A 170 0.29 4.26 -13.86
C ASP A 170 -1.02 4.71 -13.18
N TYR A 171 -0.93 5.13 -11.92
CA TYR A 171 -2.05 5.70 -11.18
C TYR A 171 -1.71 7.10 -10.67
N LEU A 172 -2.52 8.08 -11.06
CA LEU A 172 -2.43 9.44 -10.55
C LEU A 172 -3.05 9.50 -9.16
N THR A 173 -2.24 9.88 -8.17
CA THR A 173 -2.72 10.26 -6.84
C THR A 173 -2.56 11.77 -6.67
N SER A 174 -3.32 12.34 -5.73
CA SER A 174 -3.16 13.75 -5.34
C SER A 174 -1.90 13.98 -4.50
N MET A 175 -1.44 12.96 -3.76
CA MET A 175 -0.11 12.90 -3.18
C MET A 175 0.91 12.78 -4.32
N ASP A 176 2.02 13.50 -4.26
CA ASP A 176 3.10 13.32 -5.23
C ASP A 176 3.83 11.99 -4.97
N ALA A 177 3.19 10.88 -5.35
CA ALA A 177 3.57 9.51 -4.97
C ALA A 177 3.64 8.58 -6.19
N ASP A 178 4.52 7.58 -6.10
CA ASP A 178 4.60 6.48 -7.05
C ASP A 178 3.63 5.38 -6.60
N VAL A 179 2.75 4.91 -7.47
CA VAL A 179 1.81 3.81 -7.18
C VAL A 179 2.19 2.59 -7.98
N GLU A 180 2.27 1.44 -7.30
CA GLU A 180 2.61 0.16 -7.92
C GLU A 180 1.57 -0.90 -7.57
N LYS A 181 1.17 -1.70 -8.56
CA LYS A 181 0.25 -2.83 -8.37
C LYS A 181 0.98 -4.16 -8.36
N ARG A 182 0.49 -5.09 -7.54
CA ARG A 182 0.90 -6.49 -7.50
C ARG A 182 -0.31 -7.40 -7.53
N TRP A 183 -0.13 -8.56 -8.14
CA TRP A 183 -1.14 -9.60 -8.26
C TRP A 183 -0.75 -10.80 -7.41
N LEU A 184 -1.63 -11.18 -6.48
CA LEU A 184 -1.45 -12.28 -5.54
C LEU A 184 -2.42 -13.41 -5.88
N GLN A 185 -1.92 -14.64 -5.88
CA GLN A 185 -2.77 -15.82 -5.98
C GLN A 185 -3.02 -16.37 -4.57
N SER A 186 -4.30 -16.45 -4.17
CA SER A 186 -4.70 -17.21 -2.99
C SER A 186 -4.91 -18.68 -3.36
N SER A 187 -4.47 -19.60 -2.50
CA SER A 187 -4.81 -21.03 -2.64
C SER A 187 -6.29 -21.33 -2.38
N GLY A 188 -7.01 -20.36 -1.81
CA GLY A 188 -8.43 -20.45 -1.47
C GLY A 188 -9.36 -19.71 -2.43
N ALA A 189 -8.86 -19.08 -3.49
CA ALA A 189 -9.68 -18.30 -4.42
C ALA A 189 -9.39 -18.63 -5.89
N ASP A 190 -10.41 -18.46 -6.74
CA ASP A 190 -10.31 -18.77 -8.19
C ASP A 190 -9.58 -17.70 -9.02
N SER A 191 -9.49 -16.48 -8.52
CA SER A 191 -8.90 -15.36 -9.24
C SER A 191 -7.77 -14.69 -8.45
N GLU A 192 -6.81 -14.13 -9.17
CA GLU A 192 -5.74 -13.31 -8.56
C GLU A 192 -6.34 -12.04 -7.93
N ARG A 193 -5.74 -11.58 -6.83
CA ARG A 193 -6.10 -10.32 -6.16
C ARG A 193 -5.08 -9.24 -6.52
N ALA A 194 -5.58 -8.13 -7.04
CA ALA A 194 -4.78 -6.93 -7.20
C ALA A 194 -4.66 -6.20 -5.86
N VAL A 195 -3.45 -5.77 -5.54
CA VAL A 195 -3.13 -4.89 -4.43
C VAL A 195 -2.32 -3.74 -4.97
N GLN A 196 -2.63 -2.52 -4.57
CA GLN A 196 -1.83 -1.35 -4.88
C GLN A 196 -1.13 -0.86 -3.62
N VAL A 197 0.11 -0.46 -3.80
CA VAL A 197 0.89 0.26 -2.81
C VAL A 197 1.27 1.62 -3.38
N LEU A 198 1.49 2.58 -2.49
CA LEU A 198 2.05 3.88 -2.81
C LEU A 198 3.37 4.08 -2.09
N ARG A 199 4.25 4.87 -2.67
CA ARG A 199 5.42 5.45 -1.99
C ARG A 199 5.45 6.94 -2.29
N VAL A 200 5.39 7.76 -1.25
CA VAL A 200 5.50 9.22 -1.40
C VAL A 200 6.91 9.56 -1.85
N ARG A 201 7.04 10.49 -2.80
CA ARG A 201 8.36 10.88 -3.31
C ARG A 201 9.19 11.53 -2.21
N GLY A 202 10.39 11.00 -2.00
CA GLY A 202 11.28 11.41 -0.92
C GLY A 202 11.23 10.47 0.29
N GLU A 203 10.26 9.56 0.34
CA GLU A 203 10.19 8.49 1.34
C GLU A 203 10.72 7.17 0.77
N GLU A 204 11.18 6.28 1.66
CA GLU A 204 11.71 4.97 1.29
C GLU A 204 10.65 3.86 1.39
N LEU A 205 9.67 4.04 2.28
CA LEU A 205 8.68 3.03 2.61
C LEU A 205 7.50 3.05 1.64
N TYR A 206 7.02 1.86 1.32
CA TYR A 206 5.75 1.67 0.64
C TYR A 206 4.63 1.50 1.67
N TYR A 207 3.45 1.98 1.30
CA TYR A 207 2.22 1.90 2.10
C TYR A 207 1.09 1.31 1.26
N ILE A 208 0.14 0.67 1.91
CA ILE A 208 -1.04 0.12 1.24
C ILE A 208 -1.94 1.24 0.73
N PHE A 209 -2.41 1.09 -0.51
CA PHE A 209 -3.33 2.00 -1.17
C PHE A 209 -4.67 1.32 -1.48
N GLU A 210 -4.66 0.20 -2.20
CA GLU A 210 -5.87 -0.59 -2.55
C GLU A 210 -5.70 -2.06 -2.20
N TYR A 211 -6.71 -2.65 -1.53
CA TYR A 211 -6.61 -3.98 -0.90
C TYR A 211 -7.92 -4.78 -0.89
N GLY A 212 -9.04 -4.22 -1.38
CA GLY A 212 -10.39 -4.78 -1.16
C GLY A 212 -10.60 -6.22 -1.67
N GLY A 213 -9.78 -6.67 -2.63
CA GLY A 213 -9.81 -8.05 -3.12
C GLY A 213 -9.27 -9.09 -2.14
N LEU A 214 -8.33 -8.72 -1.27
CA LEU A 214 -7.60 -9.68 -0.42
C LEU A 214 -8.49 -10.53 0.50
N PRO A 215 -9.45 -9.95 1.25
CA PRO A 215 -10.30 -10.76 2.12
C PRO A 215 -11.52 -11.38 1.41
N SER A 216 -11.66 -11.20 0.10
CA SER A 216 -12.88 -11.57 -0.62
C SER A 216 -12.88 -13.02 -1.06
N GLN A 217 -13.95 -13.75 -0.75
CA GLN A 217 -14.29 -15.07 -1.30
C GLN A 217 -13.18 -16.14 -1.17
N VAL A 218 -12.41 -16.11 -0.09
CA VAL A 218 -11.48 -17.19 0.26
C VAL A 218 -12.28 -18.36 0.83
N ARG A 219 -12.12 -19.56 0.25
CA ARG A 219 -12.81 -20.77 0.71
C ARG A 219 -12.50 -21.07 2.17
N LYS A 220 -13.49 -21.60 2.89
CA LYS A 220 -13.24 -22.15 4.23
C LYS A 220 -12.31 -23.36 4.15
N PRO A 221 -11.53 -23.64 5.21
CA PRO A 221 -10.79 -24.89 5.34
C PRO A 221 -11.68 -26.12 5.08
N ARG A 222 -11.14 -27.16 4.46
CA ARG A 222 -11.81 -28.47 4.43
C ARG A 222 -11.63 -29.11 5.82
N ARG A 223 -12.72 -29.68 6.33
CA ARG A 223 -12.70 -30.47 7.57
C ARG A 223 -11.96 -31.77 7.36
#